data_AF-A0A1I2LJ98-F1
#
_entry.id   AF-A0A1I2LJ98-F1
#
_cell.length_a   1.000
_cell.length_b   1.000
_cell.length_c   1.000
_cell.angle_alpha   90.00
_cell.angle_beta   90.00
_cell.angle_gamma   90.00
#
_symmetry.space_group_name_H-M   'P 1'
#
loop_
_entity.id
_entity.type
_entity.pdbx_description
1 polymer ?
#
loop_
_entity_poly.entity_id
_entity_poly.type
_entity_poly.pdbx_seq_one_letter_code
_entity_poly.pdbx_strand_id
1 'polypeptide(L)'
;MMSNGKPIRGLIPLVLFLAGLLLPALPINVPAAARPVMYEGSEWLEGWRFRDSAKLETERFILHYPPSMKGKAEAILREAERVASDFERMFGFRLKKPVPVYLFPDRKTMQKRFSWPPDQSATGVYYAGGIYLLDPEEWMGEPLDPRREKWRRRFHEEGPLYHEFAHLYLDAATRGNVPRWYNEAFAQWVEYRAVGYEWRVPENDLDRNPIYGYPDLRDRFDLLPNKAMAYRQSFLFFSHQLDERGWKAMRRLHRELARGRSFEKAWKRAFDESVEQSFHKWQQATITARFR
;
A
#
# COMPACT_ATOMS: atom_id res chain seq x y z
N MET A 1 20.37 -20.20 50.70
CA MET A 1 19.15 -20.92 50.27
C MET A 1 18.56 -20.13 49.10
N MET A 2 18.95 -20.50 47.87
CA MET A 2 18.63 -19.74 46.65
C MET A 2 17.23 -20.11 46.17
N SER A 3 16.37 -19.10 46.02
CA SER A 3 15.05 -19.22 45.41
C SER A 3 15.19 -19.33 43.89
N ASN A 4 14.85 -20.50 43.34
CA ASN A 4 14.76 -20.75 41.90
C ASN A 4 13.46 -20.15 41.35
N GLY A 5 13.52 -18.89 40.91
CA GLY A 5 12.50 -18.30 40.05
C GLY A 5 12.60 -18.89 38.64
N LYS A 6 11.73 -19.83 38.29
CA LYS A 6 11.57 -20.28 36.90
C LYS A 6 11.16 -19.07 36.03
N PRO A 7 11.78 -18.81 34.87
CA PRO A 7 11.34 -17.74 33.99
C PRO A 7 9.95 -18.07 33.45
N ILE A 8 9.07 -17.07 33.49
CA ILE A 8 7.71 -17.11 32.96
C ILE A 8 7.78 -17.21 31.43
N ARG A 9 8.08 -18.41 30.92
CA ARG A 9 8.15 -18.70 29.46
C ARG A 9 6.77 -18.88 28.82
N GLY A 10 5.70 -18.95 29.63
CA GLY A 10 4.34 -19.19 29.16
C GLY A 10 3.49 -17.94 28.87
N LEU A 11 3.84 -16.75 29.37
CA LEU A 11 3.05 -15.54 29.12
C LEU A 11 3.41 -14.82 27.82
N ILE A 12 4.67 -14.89 27.38
CA ILE A 12 5.14 -14.21 26.15
C ILE A 12 4.41 -14.74 24.89
N PRO A 13 4.27 -16.07 24.69
CA PRO A 13 3.53 -16.61 23.54
C PRO A 13 2.03 -16.26 23.59
N LEU A 14 1.44 -16.21 24.79
CA LEU A 14 0.02 -15.90 24.98
C LEU A 14 -0.30 -14.42 24.73
N VAL A 15 0.59 -13.51 25.14
CA VAL A 15 0.49 -12.07 24.84
C VAL A 15 0.70 -11.81 23.35
N LEU A 16 1.64 -12.50 22.69
CA LEU A 16 1.82 -12.43 21.23
C LEU A 16 0.62 -13.04 20.46
N PHE A 17 0.00 -14.11 20.98
CA PHE A 17 -1.21 -14.72 20.43
C PHE A 17 -2.44 -13.82 20.56
N LEU A 18 -2.62 -13.17 21.73
CA LEU A 18 -3.72 -12.21 21.96
C LEU A 18 -3.52 -10.89 21.20
N ALA A 19 -2.29 -10.40 21.07
CA ALA A 19 -1.96 -9.30 20.17
C ALA A 19 -2.22 -9.68 18.69
N GLY A 20 -2.01 -10.96 18.35
CA GLY A 20 -2.28 -11.53 17.04
C GLY A 20 -3.76 -11.57 16.65
N LEU A 21 -4.66 -11.76 17.63
CA LEU A 21 -6.11 -11.76 17.44
C LEU A 21 -6.69 -10.36 17.20
N LEU A 22 -5.97 -9.29 17.57
CA LEU A 22 -6.39 -7.89 17.40
C LEU A 22 -5.80 -7.22 16.15
N LEU A 23 -4.78 -7.81 15.52
CA LEU A 23 -4.12 -7.29 14.31
C LEU A 23 -5.05 -7.01 13.10
N PRO A 24 -6.04 -7.87 12.74
CA PRO A 24 -6.91 -7.56 11.61
C PRO A 24 -7.84 -6.34 11.85
N ALA A 25 -7.91 -5.82 13.08
CA ALA A 25 -8.73 -4.68 13.47
C ALA A 25 -7.92 -3.43 13.87
N LEU A 26 -6.58 -3.48 13.82
CA LEU A 26 -5.77 -2.30 14.14
C LEU A 26 -5.84 -1.29 12.98
N PRO A 27 -6.14 0.00 13.27
CA PRO A 27 -6.11 1.03 12.26
C PRO A 27 -4.71 1.12 11.63
N ILE A 28 -4.64 1.40 10.33
CA ILE A 28 -3.40 1.53 9.55
C ILE A 28 -2.40 2.53 10.22
N ASN A 29 -2.91 3.45 11.04
CA ASN A 29 -2.13 4.38 11.86
C ASN A 29 -1.69 3.78 13.20
N VAL A 30 -0.66 2.95 13.16
CA VAL A 30 -0.01 2.43 14.37
C VAL A 30 1.19 3.30 14.75
N PRO A 31 1.35 3.69 16.03
CA PRO A 31 2.49 4.49 16.48
C PRO A 31 3.82 3.90 16.03
N ALA A 32 4.75 4.75 15.60
CA ALA A 32 6.05 4.34 15.07
C ALA A 32 6.81 3.34 15.98
N ALA A 33 6.62 3.45 17.30
CA ALA A 33 7.24 2.58 18.30
C ALA A 33 6.70 1.14 18.29
N ALA A 34 5.45 0.91 17.89
CA ALA A 34 4.84 -0.42 17.88
C ALA A 34 5.01 -1.15 16.53
N ARG A 35 5.60 -0.50 15.52
CA ARG A 35 5.74 -1.04 14.16
C ARG A 35 6.65 -2.27 14.07
N PRO A 36 7.85 -2.32 14.67
CA PRO A 36 8.68 -3.52 14.60
C PRO A 36 7.94 -4.75 15.15
N VAL A 37 7.22 -4.58 16.26
CA VAL A 37 6.40 -5.63 16.88
C VAL A 37 5.27 -6.07 15.95
N MET A 38 4.60 -5.13 15.27
CA MET A 38 3.56 -5.50 14.29
C MET A 38 4.12 -6.26 13.09
N TYR A 39 5.29 -5.86 12.59
CA TYR A 39 5.92 -6.52 11.44
C TYR A 39 6.32 -7.95 11.81
N GLU A 40 7.02 -8.11 12.92
CA GLU A 40 7.44 -9.43 13.43
C GLU A 40 6.22 -10.30 13.77
N GLY A 41 5.19 -9.73 14.41
CA GLY A 41 3.95 -10.41 14.70
C GLY A 41 3.19 -10.84 13.44
N SER A 42 3.10 -9.96 12.44
CA SER A 42 2.48 -10.27 11.15
C SER A 42 3.27 -11.36 10.42
N GLU A 43 4.59 -11.23 10.30
CA GLU A 43 5.44 -12.24 9.67
C GLU A 43 5.34 -13.60 10.38
N TRP A 44 5.28 -13.63 11.71
CA TRP A 44 5.09 -14.86 12.47
C TRP A 44 3.72 -15.50 12.23
N LEU A 45 2.65 -14.71 12.29
CA LEU A 45 1.29 -15.20 12.04
C LEU A 45 1.11 -15.70 10.62
N GLU A 46 1.63 -14.97 9.62
CA GLU A 46 1.58 -15.40 8.24
C GLU A 46 2.47 -16.61 7.99
N GLY A 47 3.64 -16.68 8.63
CA GLY A 47 4.49 -17.85 8.61
C GLY A 47 3.75 -19.11 9.07
N TRP A 48 2.91 -18.98 10.11
CA TRP A 48 2.04 -20.08 10.55
C TRP A 48 0.88 -20.35 9.59
N ARG A 49 0.19 -19.31 9.11
CA ARG A 49 -0.97 -19.43 8.19
C ARG A 49 -0.60 -20.07 6.85
N PHE A 50 0.57 -19.72 6.33
CA PHE A 50 1.08 -20.17 5.04
C PHE A 50 2.16 -21.26 5.18
N ARG A 51 2.29 -21.92 6.34
CA ARG A 51 3.33 -22.92 6.58
C ARG A 51 3.28 -24.11 5.60
N ASP A 52 2.08 -24.47 5.16
CA ASP A 52 1.81 -25.61 4.28
C ASP A 52 1.70 -25.18 2.79
N SER A 53 1.94 -23.90 2.49
CA SER A 53 1.97 -23.39 1.11
C SER A 53 3.28 -23.72 0.40
N ALA A 54 3.22 -23.82 -0.93
CA ALA A 54 4.44 -23.84 -1.73
C ALA A 54 5.10 -22.45 -1.72
N LYS A 55 6.43 -22.43 -1.91
CA LYS A 55 7.22 -21.20 -1.87
C LYS A 55 8.17 -21.08 -3.05
N LEU A 56 8.33 -19.86 -3.55
CA LEU A 56 9.40 -19.46 -4.45
C LEU A 56 10.17 -18.31 -3.80
N GLU A 57 11.49 -18.30 -3.94
CA GLU A 57 12.35 -17.35 -3.25
C GLU A 57 13.34 -16.69 -4.22
N THR A 58 13.63 -15.43 -3.94
CA THR A 58 14.76 -14.67 -4.50
C THR A 58 15.46 -13.93 -3.37
N GLU A 59 16.53 -13.20 -3.67
CA GLU A 59 17.18 -12.32 -2.69
C GLU A 59 16.24 -11.23 -2.15
N ARG A 60 15.19 -10.86 -2.91
CA ARG A 60 14.29 -9.75 -2.59
C ARG A 60 12.90 -10.17 -2.15
N PHE A 61 12.47 -11.40 -2.43
CA PHE A 61 11.09 -11.84 -2.18
C PHE A 61 10.97 -13.29 -1.72
N ILE A 62 9.92 -13.56 -0.94
CA ILE A 62 9.45 -14.92 -0.60
C ILE A 62 7.98 -14.99 -0.99
N LEU A 63 7.66 -15.69 -2.08
CA LEU A 63 6.30 -15.84 -2.58
C LEU A 63 5.66 -17.15 -2.10
N HIS A 64 4.63 -17.04 -1.28
CA HIS A 64 3.77 -18.13 -0.82
C HIS A 64 2.57 -18.31 -1.74
N TYR A 65 2.29 -19.53 -2.17
CA TYR A 65 1.20 -19.79 -3.13
C TYR A 65 0.64 -21.23 -3.02
N PRO A 66 -0.61 -21.47 -3.47
CA PRO A 66 -1.15 -22.81 -3.64
C PRO A 66 -0.36 -23.60 -4.70
N PRO A 67 0.02 -24.88 -4.49
CA PRO A 67 0.82 -25.63 -5.46
C PRO A 67 0.26 -25.67 -6.89
N SER A 68 -1.07 -25.63 -7.04
CA SER A 68 -1.77 -25.57 -8.33
C SER A 68 -1.46 -24.30 -9.15
N MET A 69 -0.96 -23.25 -8.51
CA MET A 69 -0.72 -21.93 -9.13
C MET A 69 0.75 -21.69 -9.49
N LYS A 70 1.60 -22.72 -9.49
CA LYS A 70 3.07 -22.57 -9.71
C LYS A 70 3.43 -21.70 -10.91
N GLY A 71 2.79 -21.92 -12.06
CA GLY A 71 3.07 -21.14 -13.27
C GLY A 71 2.76 -19.64 -13.12
N LYS A 72 1.65 -19.30 -12.43
CA LYS A 72 1.30 -17.91 -12.11
C LYS A 72 2.28 -17.32 -11.10
N ALA A 73 2.62 -18.08 -10.06
CA ALA A 73 3.55 -17.65 -9.03
C ALA A 73 4.95 -17.31 -9.61
N GLU A 74 5.46 -18.13 -10.52
CA GLU A 74 6.73 -17.84 -11.22
C GLU A 74 6.66 -16.54 -12.05
N ALA A 75 5.53 -16.27 -12.71
CA ALA A 75 5.35 -15.05 -13.49
C ALA A 75 5.20 -13.81 -12.60
N ILE A 76 4.44 -13.92 -11.51
CA ILE A 76 4.27 -12.86 -10.49
C ILE A 76 5.61 -12.52 -9.84
N LEU A 77 6.42 -13.52 -9.48
CA LEU A 77 7.72 -13.31 -8.85
C LEU A 77 8.69 -12.57 -9.79
N ARG A 78 8.71 -12.91 -11.09
CA ARG A 78 9.49 -12.17 -12.08
C ARG A 78 9.05 -10.72 -12.19
N GLU A 79 7.74 -10.47 -12.15
CA GLU A 79 7.21 -9.10 -12.19
C GLU A 79 7.54 -8.32 -10.90
N ALA A 80 7.47 -8.96 -9.73
CA ALA A 80 7.88 -8.34 -8.47
C ALA A 80 9.37 -7.92 -8.50
N GLU A 81 10.25 -8.74 -9.07
CA GLU A 81 11.66 -8.40 -9.29
C GLU A 81 11.86 -7.21 -10.24
N ARG A 82 11.06 -7.14 -11.30
CA ARG A 82 11.05 -6.01 -12.24
C ARG A 82 10.63 -4.73 -11.52
N VAL A 83 9.53 -4.77 -10.77
CA VAL A 83 9.03 -3.64 -9.98
C VAL A 83 10.05 -3.19 -8.93
N ALA A 84 10.67 -4.12 -8.19
CA ALA A 84 11.74 -3.76 -7.24
C ALA A 84 12.91 -3.04 -7.94
N SER A 85 13.33 -3.54 -9.09
CA SER A 85 14.40 -2.93 -9.89
C SER A 85 14.01 -1.53 -10.39
N ASP A 86 12.74 -1.30 -10.69
CA ASP A 86 12.23 0.01 -11.10
C ASP A 86 12.23 1.00 -9.94
N PHE A 87 11.83 0.57 -8.74
CA PHE A 87 11.90 1.39 -7.54
C PHE A 87 13.33 1.74 -7.12
N GLU A 88 14.29 0.83 -7.33
CA GLU A 88 15.71 1.14 -7.19
C GLU A 88 16.12 2.28 -8.13
N ARG A 89 15.70 2.25 -9.40
CA ARG A 89 16.03 3.31 -10.37
C ARG A 89 15.30 4.63 -10.10
N MET A 90 14.00 4.57 -9.78
CA MET A 90 13.17 5.76 -9.57
C MET A 90 13.50 6.48 -8.26
N PHE A 91 13.78 5.73 -7.19
CA PHE A 91 13.83 6.26 -5.84
C PHE A 91 15.13 5.95 -5.09
N GLY A 92 16.01 5.12 -5.65
CA GLY A 92 17.17 4.61 -4.91
C GLY A 92 16.79 3.67 -3.76
N PHE A 93 15.58 3.09 -3.83
CA PHE A 93 15.03 2.26 -2.76
C PHE A 93 15.44 0.80 -2.92
N ARG A 94 16.28 0.31 -2.00
CA ARG A 94 16.69 -1.08 -1.92
C ARG A 94 16.05 -1.78 -0.74
N LEU A 95 15.51 -2.96 -0.98
CA LEU A 95 15.00 -3.84 0.07
C LEU A 95 16.15 -4.31 0.95
N LYS A 96 15.96 -4.25 2.27
CA LYS A 96 16.96 -4.66 3.27
C LYS A 96 16.85 -6.13 3.66
N LYS A 97 15.67 -6.72 3.44
CA LYS A 97 15.34 -8.11 3.67
C LYS A 97 14.32 -8.55 2.63
N PRO A 98 14.21 -9.87 2.35
CA PRO A 98 13.17 -10.38 1.47
C PRO A 98 11.78 -9.96 1.95
N VAL A 99 10.94 -9.50 1.01
CA VAL A 99 9.55 -9.12 1.26
C VAL A 99 8.67 -10.34 1.04
N PRO A 100 7.84 -10.74 2.02
CA PRO A 100 6.90 -11.81 1.81
C PRO A 100 5.76 -11.36 0.87
N VAL A 101 5.44 -12.21 -0.08
CA VAL A 101 4.32 -12.07 -1.01
C VAL A 101 3.39 -13.27 -0.83
N TYR A 102 2.09 -13.04 -0.73
CA TYR A 102 1.09 -14.07 -0.50
C TYR A 102 0.07 -14.08 -1.63
N LEU A 103 0.02 -15.17 -2.40
CA LEU A 103 -0.93 -15.34 -3.49
C LEU A 103 -2.18 -16.09 -3.01
N PHE A 104 -3.32 -15.41 -3.06
CA PHE A 104 -4.62 -15.97 -2.70
C PHE A 104 -5.29 -16.58 -3.93
N PRO A 105 -5.87 -17.78 -3.81
CA PRO A 105 -6.54 -18.44 -4.92
C PRO A 105 -7.87 -17.77 -5.30
N ASP A 106 -8.51 -17.09 -4.35
CA ASP A 106 -9.85 -16.54 -4.54
C ASP A 106 -10.13 -15.34 -3.62
N ARG A 107 -11.06 -14.50 -4.04
CA ARG A 107 -11.44 -13.27 -3.32
C ARG A 107 -12.00 -13.55 -1.93
N LYS A 108 -12.77 -14.63 -1.77
CA LYS A 108 -13.43 -14.97 -0.51
C LYS A 108 -12.40 -15.29 0.58
N THR A 109 -11.35 -16.03 0.24
CA THR A 109 -10.25 -16.37 1.14
C THR A 109 -9.47 -15.12 1.55
N MET A 110 -9.22 -14.20 0.60
CA MET A 110 -8.57 -12.92 0.88
C MET A 110 -9.43 -12.00 1.76
N GLN A 111 -10.71 -11.85 1.46
CA GLN A 111 -11.67 -11.06 2.26
C GLN A 111 -11.76 -11.60 3.69
N LYS A 112 -11.84 -12.92 3.85
CA LYS A 112 -11.84 -13.57 5.18
C LYS A 112 -10.57 -13.25 5.97
N ARG A 113 -9.41 -13.19 5.31
CA ARG A 113 -8.14 -12.84 5.96
C ARG A 113 -8.15 -11.41 6.51
N PHE A 114 -8.75 -10.46 5.80
CA PHE A 114 -8.77 -9.06 6.21
C PHE A 114 -10.06 -8.63 6.91
N SER A 115 -10.94 -9.58 7.23
CA SER A 115 -12.27 -9.31 7.82
C SER A 115 -13.06 -8.29 7.00
N TRP A 116 -12.90 -8.32 5.68
CA TRP A 116 -13.53 -7.37 4.78
C TRP A 116 -14.96 -7.76 4.44
N PRO A 117 -15.83 -6.77 4.18
CA PRO A 117 -17.17 -7.03 3.68
C PRO A 117 -17.11 -7.58 2.24
N PRO A 118 -18.16 -8.30 1.77
CA PRO A 118 -18.16 -8.97 0.46
C PRO A 118 -18.00 -8.04 -0.75
N ASP A 119 -18.37 -6.77 -0.62
CA ASP A 119 -18.27 -5.72 -1.64
C ASP A 119 -16.85 -5.15 -1.80
N GLN A 120 -15.93 -5.48 -0.89
CA GLN A 120 -14.53 -5.08 -0.99
C GLN A 120 -13.84 -5.83 -2.15
N SER A 121 -13.38 -5.08 -3.15
CA SER A 121 -12.93 -5.62 -4.44
C SER A 121 -11.42 -5.53 -4.69
N ALA A 122 -10.62 -5.24 -3.67
CA ALA A 122 -9.16 -5.09 -3.80
C ALA A 122 -8.50 -6.33 -4.47
N THR A 123 -7.60 -6.06 -5.42
CA THR A 123 -6.81 -7.06 -6.15
C THR A 123 -5.43 -7.28 -5.53
N GLY A 124 -4.99 -6.33 -4.72
CA GLY A 124 -3.76 -6.37 -3.93
C GLY A 124 -3.93 -5.63 -2.60
N VAL A 125 -3.04 -5.93 -1.65
CA VAL A 125 -2.89 -5.20 -0.38
C VAL A 125 -1.44 -5.24 0.08
N TYR A 126 -0.94 -4.10 0.52
CA TYR A 126 0.22 -3.99 1.38
C TYR A 126 -0.21 -3.92 2.84
N TYR A 127 0.30 -4.83 3.68
CA TYR A 127 0.02 -4.83 5.11
C TYR A 127 1.23 -5.31 5.92
N ALA A 128 1.68 -4.47 6.86
CA ALA A 128 2.71 -4.78 7.85
C ALA A 128 3.99 -5.43 7.27
N GLY A 129 4.46 -4.93 6.12
CA GLY A 129 5.66 -5.42 5.46
C GLY A 129 5.45 -6.56 4.46
N GLY A 130 4.23 -7.10 4.33
CA GLY A 130 3.89 -8.12 3.34
C GLY A 130 2.99 -7.57 2.21
N ILE A 131 3.11 -8.20 1.04
CA ILE A 131 2.26 -7.94 -0.13
C ILE A 131 1.31 -9.13 -0.34
N TYR A 132 0.03 -8.87 -0.49
CA TYR A 132 -1.02 -9.88 -0.62
C TYR A 132 -1.68 -9.66 -1.97
N LEU A 133 -1.71 -10.69 -2.81
CA LEU A 133 -2.20 -10.61 -4.18
C LEU A 133 -3.36 -11.57 -4.36
N LEU A 134 -4.41 -11.11 -5.02
CA LEU A 134 -5.47 -11.96 -5.53
C LEU A 134 -5.00 -12.65 -6.82
N ASP A 135 -5.46 -13.88 -7.07
CA ASP A 135 -5.27 -14.57 -8.34
C ASP A 135 -5.63 -13.63 -9.51
N PRO A 136 -4.69 -13.37 -10.45
CA PRO A 136 -4.96 -12.52 -11.60
C PRO A 136 -6.19 -12.89 -12.41
N GLU A 137 -6.56 -14.17 -12.46
CA GLU A 137 -7.77 -14.61 -13.19
C GLU A 137 -9.08 -14.05 -12.59
N GLU A 138 -9.12 -13.73 -11.29
CA GLU A 138 -10.31 -13.19 -10.60
C GLU A 138 -10.67 -11.77 -11.06
N TRP A 139 -9.73 -11.03 -11.66
CA TRP A 139 -9.95 -9.68 -12.15
C TRP A 139 -9.64 -9.51 -13.65
N MET A 140 -8.87 -10.44 -14.26
CA MET A 140 -8.67 -10.44 -15.71
C MET A 140 -9.93 -10.88 -16.48
N GLY A 141 -10.82 -11.66 -15.86
CA GLY A 141 -12.10 -12.08 -16.44
C GLY A 141 -12.01 -13.15 -17.54
N GLU A 142 -10.81 -13.66 -17.82
CA GLU A 142 -10.57 -14.76 -18.77
C GLU A 142 -9.38 -15.62 -18.28
N PRO A 143 -9.47 -16.96 -18.36
CA PRO A 143 -8.34 -17.82 -18.06
C PRO A 143 -7.27 -17.64 -19.13
N LEU A 144 -6.11 -17.13 -18.72
CA LEU A 144 -4.99 -16.85 -19.60
C LEU A 144 -3.76 -17.63 -19.10
N ASP A 145 -3.09 -18.34 -20.01
CA ASP A 145 -1.86 -19.05 -19.68
C ASP A 145 -0.76 -18.04 -19.28
N PRO A 146 -0.19 -18.12 -18.07
CA PRO A 146 0.84 -17.18 -17.57
C PRO A 146 2.14 -17.19 -18.38
N ARG A 147 2.33 -18.19 -19.25
CA ARG A 147 3.45 -18.26 -20.20
C ARG A 147 3.21 -17.40 -21.45
N ARG A 148 1.99 -16.93 -21.69
CA ARG A 148 1.64 -16.10 -22.84
C ARG A 148 1.97 -14.64 -22.58
N GLU A 149 2.39 -13.94 -23.63
CA GLU A 149 2.72 -12.51 -23.57
C GLU A 149 1.51 -11.66 -23.16
N LYS A 150 0.31 -12.00 -23.65
CA LYS A 150 -0.93 -11.29 -23.29
C LYS A 150 -1.16 -11.31 -21.77
N TRP A 151 -0.93 -12.44 -21.10
CA TRP A 151 -1.07 -12.54 -19.65
C TRP A 151 -0.07 -11.61 -18.94
N ARG A 152 1.21 -11.69 -19.32
CA ARG A 152 2.27 -10.88 -18.71
C ARG A 152 2.03 -9.39 -18.89
N ARG A 153 1.63 -8.97 -20.08
CA ARG A 153 1.31 -7.57 -20.38
C ARG A 153 0.15 -7.08 -19.53
N ARG A 154 -0.96 -7.82 -19.46
CA ARG A 154 -2.10 -7.43 -18.61
C ARG A 154 -1.73 -7.41 -17.13
N PHE A 155 -0.96 -8.38 -16.65
CA PHE A 155 -0.50 -8.38 -15.26
C PHE A 155 0.42 -7.21 -14.96
N HIS A 156 1.27 -6.83 -15.90
CA HIS A 156 2.15 -5.67 -15.80
C HIS A 156 1.37 -4.34 -15.76
N GLU A 157 0.41 -4.17 -16.68
CA GLU A 157 -0.33 -2.92 -16.89
C GLU A 157 -1.49 -2.71 -15.91
N GLU A 158 -2.16 -3.79 -15.50
CA GLU A 158 -3.40 -3.76 -14.70
C GLU A 158 -3.21 -4.36 -13.29
N GLY A 159 -2.06 -5.01 -13.04
CA GLY A 159 -1.80 -5.69 -11.78
C GLY A 159 -1.38 -4.73 -10.66
N PRO A 160 -1.64 -5.10 -9.39
CA PRO A 160 -1.51 -4.16 -8.26
C PRO A 160 -0.07 -3.97 -7.79
N LEU A 161 0.94 -4.60 -8.40
CA LEU A 161 2.28 -4.66 -7.84
C LEU A 161 2.95 -3.29 -7.70
N TYR A 162 2.80 -2.38 -8.67
CA TYR A 162 3.32 -1.02 -8.51
C TYR A 162 2.65 -0.26 -7.37
N HIS A 163 1.32 -0.39 -7.24
CA HIS A 163 0.53 0.22 -6.18
C HIS A 163 0.96 -0.30 -4.80
N GLU A 164 1.00 -1.62 -4.61
CA GLU A 164 1.39 -2.21 -3.33
C GLU A 164 2.86 -1.97 -2.97
N PHE A 165 3.75 -1.99 -3.96
CA PHE A 165 5.16 -1.68 -3.72
C PHE A 165 5.38 -0.19 -3.41
N ALA A 166 4.51 0.70 -3.92
CA ALA A 166 4.51 2.11 -3.55
C ALA A 166 4.15 2.32 -2.07
N HIS A 167 3.18 1.57 -1.56
CA HIS A 167 2.88 1.55 -0.14
C HIS A 167 4.07 1.05 0.69
N LEU A 168 4.72 -0.05 0.28
CA LEU A 168 5.94 -0.56 0.93
C LEU A 168 7.07 0.48 0.96
N TYR A 169 7.33 1.12 -0.18
CA TYR A 169 8.33 2.20 -0.27
C TYR A 169 7.99 3.34 0.68
N LEU A 170 6.75 3.84 0.62
CA LEU A 170 6.36 5.03 1.37
C LEU A 170 6.36 4.73 2.87
N ASP A 171 5.92 3.55 3.24
CA ASP A 171 6.03 3.02 4.59
C ASP A 171 7.48 3.08 5.08
N ALA A 172 8.43 2.51 4.33
CA ALA A 172 9.84 2.53 4.70
C ALA A 172 10.42 3.96 4.73
N ALA A 173 10.04 4.80 3.77
CA ALA A 173 10.53 6.18 3.62
C ALA A 173 10.02 7.13 4.71
N THR A 174 8.83 6.86 5.27
CA THR A 174 8.15 7.73 6.25
C THR A 174 8.00 7.09 7.62
N ARG A 175 8.40 5.83 7.77
CA ARG A 175 8.12 4.97 8.94
C ARG A 175 6.61 4.87 9.22
N GLY A 176 5.82 4.83 8.15
CA GLY A 176 4.35 4.79 8.17
C GLY A 176 3.65 6.04 8.67
N ASN A 177 4.38 7.13 8.87
CA ASN A 177 3.84 8.36 9.43
C ASN A 177 3.19 9.23 8.34
N VAL A 178 2.17 8.70 7.68
CA VAL A 178 1.45 9.37 6.59
C VAL A 178 -0.06 9.22 6.79
N PRO A 179 -0.88 10.24 6.47
CA PRO A 179 -2.32 10.10 6.45
C PRO A 179 -2.77 9.21 5.29
N ARG A 180 -3.95 8.62 5.42
CA ARG A 180 -4.52 7.66 4.46
C ARG A 180 -4.56 8.23 3.03
N TRP A 181 -5.08 9.45 2.86
CA TRP A 181 -5.22 10.09 1.56
C TRP A 181 -3.88 10.24 0.83
N TYR A 182 -2.80 10.56 1.56
CA TYR A 182 -1.47 10.75 0.97
C TYR A 182 -0.83 9.41 0.60
N ASN A 183 -1.07 8.38 1.41
CA ASN A 183 -0.60 7.03 1.12
C ASN A 183 -1.20 6.48 -0.19
N GLU A 184 -2.51 6.64 -0.37
CA GLU A 184 -3.20 6.22 -1.60
C GLU A 184 -2.83 7.10 -2.80
N ALA A 185 -2.74 8.42 -2.61
CA ALA A 185 -2.33 9.33 -3.68
C ALA A 185 -0.93 9.01 -4.23
N PHE A 186 0.02 8.71 -3.35
CA PHE A 186 1.37 8.34 -3.75
C PHE A 186 1.35 7.01 -4.54
N ALA A 187 0.58 6.02 -4.09
CA ALA A 187 0.49 4.73 -4.76
C ALA A 187 -0.13 4.84 -6.17
N GLN A 188 -1.24 5.57 -6.30
CA GLN A 188 -1.84 5.86 -7.61
C GLN A 188 -0.91 6.66 -8.52
N TRP A 189 -0.13 7.60 -7.97
CA TRP A 189 0.85 8.35 -8.75
C TRP A 189 2.01 7.48 -9.26
N VAL A 190 2.51 6.55 -8.43
CA VAL A 190 3.55 5.62 -8.87
C VAL A 190 3.02 4.70 -9.97
N GLU A 191 1.81 4.16 -9.80
CA GLU A 191 1.16 3.31 -10.78
C GLU A 191 0.97 4.03 -12.12
N TYR A 192 0.42 5.25 -12.09
CA TYR A 192 0.32 6.11 -13.26
C TYR A 192 1.67 6.37 -13.93
N ARG A 193 2.69 6.71 -13.15
CA ARG A 193 4.03 7.00 -13.69
C ARG A 193 4.69 5.78 -14.31
N ALA A 194 4.47 4.59 -13.75
CA ALA A 194 5.14 3.38 -14.18
C ALA A 194 4.48 2.75 -15.41
N VAL A 195 3.15 2.71 -15.45
CA VAL A 195 2.39 1.96 -16.47
C VAL A 195 1.27 2.76 -17.13
N GLY A 196 1.11 4.04 -16.78
CA GLY A 196 0.09 4.90 -17.38
C GLY A 196 -1.33 4.60 -16.89
N TYR A 197 -1.50 3.69 -15.92
CA TYR A 197 -2.81 3.34 -15.41
C TYR A 197 -3.39 4.50 -14.57
N GLU A 198 -4.63 4.85 -14.86
CA GLU A 198 -5.43 5.75 -14.05
C GLU A 198 -6.79 5.10 -13.76
N TRP A 199 -7.15 5.02 -12.48
CA TRP A 199 -8.50 4.61 -12.12
C TRP A 199 -9.49 5.74 -12.45
N ARG A 200 -10.21 5.61 -13.57
CA ARG A 200 -11.24 6.55 -14.03
C ARG A 200 -12.58 5.86 -14.11
N VAL A 201 -13.56 6.39 -13.38
CA VAL A 201 -14.95 5.89 -13.33
C VAL A 201 -15.90 7.10 -13.27
N PRO A 202 -17.17 6.96 -13.68
CA PRO A 202 -18.11 8.09 -13.67
C PRO A 202 -18.22 8.82 -12.33
N GLU A 203 -18.05 8.10 -11.22
CA GLU A 203 -18.11 8.62 -9.85
C GLU A 203 -16.92 9.52 -9.50
N ASN A 204 -15.79 9.38 -10.19
CA ASN A 204 -14.59 10.18 -9.96
C ASN A 204 -14.30 11.22 -11.05
N ASP A 205 -15.30 11.48 -11.89
CA ASP A 205 -15.29 12.62 -12.80
C ASP A 205 -15.47 13.91 -12.00
N LEU A 206 -14.42 14.73 -12.00
CA LEU A 206 -14.35 15.99 -11.29
C LEU A 206 -15.44 16.98 -11.77
N ASP A 207 -15.80 16.97 -13.05
CA ASP A 207 -16.75 17.92 -13.63
C ASP A 207 -18.19 17.57 -13.32
N ARG A 208 -18.45 16.29 -12.99
CA ARG A 208 -19.80 15.77 -12.77
C ARG A 208 -20.14 15.55 -11.30
N ASN A 209 -19.15 15.53 -10.41
CA ASN A 209 -19.33 15.16 -9.01
C ASN A 209 -18.72 16.20 -8.06
N PRO A 210 -19.30 16.35 -6.86
CA PRO A 210 -18.78 17.27 -5.85
C PRO A 210 -17.37 16.85 -5.39
N ILE A 211 -16.53 17.86 -5.16
CA ILE A 211 -15.18 17.70 -4.63
C ILE A 211 -15.18 17.85 -3.10
N TYR A 212 -14.47 16.98 -2.40
CA TYR A 212 -14.29 17.07 -0.95
C TYR A 212 -13.30 18.18 -0.57
N GLY A 213 -13.49 18.76 0.62
CA GLY A 213 -12.52 19.67 1.22
C GLY A 213 -11.37 18.91 1.88
N TYR A 214 -10.27 19.60 2.17
CA TYR A 214 -9.13 18.98 2.84
C TYR A 214 -9.48 18.32 4.20
N PRO A 215 -10.31 18.90 5.09
CA PRO A 215 -10.66 18.25 6.35
C PRO A 215 -11.34 16.88 6.16
N ASP A 216 -12.16 16.73 5.11
CA ASP A 216 -12.80 15.46 4.78
C ASP A 216 -11.78 14.40 4.37
N LEU A 217 -10.81 14.76 3.51
CA LEU A 217 -9.73 13.87 3.10
C LEU A 217 -8.78 13.53 4.27
N ARG A 218 -8.54 14.48 5.17
CA ARG A 218 -7.68 14.29 6.34
C ARG A 218 -8.29 13.35 7.36
N ASP A 219 -9.55 13.56 7.72
CA ASP A 219 -10.16 12.95 8.91
C ASP A 219 -11.10 11.79 8.59
N ARG A 220 -11.63 11.72 7.37
CA ARG A 220 -12.76 10.84 7.03
C ARG A 220 -12.56 10.02 5.78
N PHE A 221 -11.35 9.96 5.21
CA PHE A 221 -11.06 9.36 3.90
C PHE A 221 -11.80 8.05 3.60
N ASP A 222 -11.66 7.03 4.47
CA ASP A 222 -12.29 5.71 4.27
C ASP A 222 -13.80 5.68 4.57
N LEU A 223 -14.34 6.76 5.15
CA LEU A 223 -15.75 6.95 5.52
C LEU A 223 -16.52 7.86 4.55
N LEU A 224 -15.85 8.40 3.53
CA LEU A 224 -16.51 9.24 2.53
C LEU A 224 -17.42 8.39 1.64
N PRO A 225 -18.62 8.89 1.29
CA PRO A 225 -19.58 8.12 0.51
C PRO A 225 -19.07 7.83 -0.91
N ASN A 226 -18.38 8.79 -1.54
CA ASN A 226 -17.74 8.62 -2.83
C ASN A 226 -16.23 8.44 -2.68
N LYS A 227 -15.82 7.22 -2.34
CA LYS A 227 -14.40 6.87 -2.20
C LYS A 227 -13.61 7.08 -3.49
N ALA A 228 -14.20 6.76 -4.64
CA ALA A 228 -13.56 6.93 -5.94
C ALA A 228 -13.14 8.39 -6.18
N MET A 229 -14.00 9.35 -5.80
CA MET A 229 -13.67 10.78 -5.84
C MET A 229 -12.57 11.14 -4.83
N ALA A 230 -12.62 10.64 -3.60
CA ALA A 230 -11.59 10.92 -2.59
C ALA A 230 -10.19 10.46 -3.04
N TYR A 231 -10.09 9.27 -3.64
CA TYR A 231 -8.86 8.76 -4.26
C TYR A 231 -8.40 9.67 -5.40
N ARG A 232 -9.29 9.96 -6.36
CA ARG A 232 -8.98 10.79 -7.53
C ARG A 232 -8.48 12.19 -7.14
N GLN A 233 -9.16 12.86 -6.21
CA GLN A 233 -8.74 14.18 -5.74
C GLN A 233 -7.37 14.13 -5.07
N SER A 234 -7.12 13.09 -4.28
CA SER A 234 -5.85 12.94 -3.57
C SER A 234 -4.70 12.70 -4.55
N PHE A 235 -4.88 11.85 -5.56
CA PHE A 235 -3.93 11.65 -6.65
C PHE A 235 -3.64 12.95 -7.41
N LEU A 236 -4.67 13.71 -7.79
CA LEU A 236 -4.51 14.97 -8.51
C LEU A 236 -3.83 16.05 -7.67
N PHE A 237 -4.19 16.16 -6.39
CA PHE A 237 -3.55 17.10 -5.47
C PHE A 237 -2.07 16.75 -5.25
N PHE A 238 -1.76 15.47 -5.02
CA PHE A 238 -0.37 15.01 -4.91
C PHE A 238 0.44 15.34 -6.18
N SER A 239 -0.13 15.04 -7.34
CA SER A 239 0.53 15.25 -8.64
C SER A 239 0.80 16.74 -8.87
N HIS A 240 -0.20 17.60 -8.63
CA HIS A 240 -0.03 19.04 -8.71
C HIS A 240 1.05 19.57 -7.76
N GLN A 241 1.05 19.13 -6.50
CA GLN A 241 2.08 19.54 -5.54
C GLN A 241 3.48 19.07 -5.98
N LEU A 242 3.58 17.87 -6.57
CA LEU A 242 4.83 17.35 -7.09
C LEU A 242 5.31 18.17 -8.29
N ASP A 243 4.42 18.52 -9.21
CA ASP A 243 4.75 19.30 -10.41
C ASP A 243 5.21 20.71 -10.02
N GLU A 244 4.55 21.35 -9.05
CA GLU A 244 4.91 22.69 -8.58
C GLU A 244 6.22 22.73 -7.78
N ARG A 245 6.44 21.76 -6.89
CA ARG A 245 7.53 21.82 -5.89
C ARG A 245 8.69 20.88 -6.19
N GLY A 246 8.49 19.92 -7.08
CA GLY A 246 9.46 18.92 -7.48
C GLY A 246 9.75 17.83 -6.44
N TRP A 247 10.37 16.76 -6.92
CA TRP A 247 10.70 15.57 -6.11
C TRP A 247 11.64 15.86 -4.93
N LYS A 248 12.48 16.91 -5.01
CA LYS A 248 13.38 17.30 -3.90
C LYS A 248 12.58 17.75 -2.67
N ALA A 249 11.48 18.47 -2.87
CA ALA A 249 10.59 18.89 -1.78
C ALA A 249 9.81 17.69 -1.21
N MET A 250 9.31 16.80 -2.07
CA MET A 250 8.65 15.56 -1.63
C MET A 250 9.56 14.67 -0.77
N ARG A 251 10.82 14.47 -1.19
CA ARG A 251 11.81 13.74 -0.37
C ARG A 251 12.10 14.44 0.96
N ARG A 252 12.00 15.77 1.01
CA ARG A 252 12.12 16.50 2.28
C ARG A 252 10.91 16.24 3.18
N LEU A 253 9.69 16.23 2.64
CA LEU A 253 8.49 15.82 3.37
C LEU A 253 8.69 14.41 3.97
N HIS A 254 9.03 13.41 3.16
CA HIS A 254 9.22 12.02 3.63
C HIS A 254 10.25 11.92 4.76
N ARG A 255 11.39 12.63 4.65
CA ARG A 255 12.41 12.67 5.71
C ARG A 255 11.91 13.33 6.99
N GLU A 256 11.11 14.39 6.91
CA GLU A 256 10.53 15.03 8.08
C GLU A 256 9.51 14.10 8.77
N LEU A 257 8.73 13.34 8.01
CA LEU A 257 7.80 12.32 8.53
C LEU A 257 8.55 11.16 9.20
N ALA A 258 9.64 10.67 8.60
CA ALA A 258 10.48 9.63 9.20
C ALA A 258 11.13 10.04 10.54
N ARG A 259 11.23 11.34 10.80
CA ARG A 259 11.68 11.91 12.08
C ARG A 259 10.56 12.02 13.12
N GLY A 260 9.36 11.51 12.82
CA GLY A 260 8.21 11.48 13.73
C GLY A 260 7.44 12.80 13.83
N ARG A 261 7.64 13.75 12.91
CA ARG A 261 6.86 14.99 12.89
C ARG A 261 5.44 14.73 12.42
N SER A 262 4.46 15.47 12.95
CA SER A 262 3.10 15.42 12.40
C SER A 262 3.12 15.82 10.92
N PHE A 263 2.13 15.34 10.17
CA PHE A 263 2.06 15.56 8.74
C PHE A 263 2.03 17.05 8.38
N GLU A 264 1.26 17.86 9.13
CA GLU A 264 1.13 19.30 8.94
C GLU A 264 2.46 20.02 9.17
N LYS A 265 3.19 19.64 10.23
CA LYS A 265 4.50 20.22 10.54
C LYS A 265 5.53 19.83 9.48
N ALA A 266 5.51 18.59 9.01
CA ALA A 266 6.41 18.10 7.98
C ALA A 266 6.13 18.77 6.63
N TRP A 267 4.85 18.93 6.26
CA TRP A 267 4.39 19.62 5.06
C TRP A 267 4.79 21.10 5.08
N LYS A 268 4.46 21.82 6.16
CA LYS A 268 4.84 23.23 6.32
C LYS A 268 6.33 23.44 6.21
N ARG A 269 7.12 22.52 6.77
CA ARG A 269 8.56 22.58 6.57
C ARG A 269 8.90 22.37 5.11
N ALA A 270 8.44 21.30 4.48
CA ALA A 270 8.82 20.92 3.12
C ALA A 270 8.47 21.95 2.06
N PHE A 271 7.32 22.63 2.18
CA PHE A 271 6.74 23.49 1.13
C PHE A 271 6.53 24.95 1.54
N ASP A 272 6.88 25.31 2.79
CA ASP A 272 6.73 26.66 3.36
C ASP A 272 5.28 27.19 3.37
N GLU A 273 4.30 26.29 3.43
CA GLU A 273 2.86 26.58 3.50
C GLU A 273 2.11 25.43 4.19
N SER A 274 0.90 25.65 4.69
CA SER A 274 0.09 24.55 5.26
C SER A 274 -0.49 23.64 4.17
N VAL A 275 -0.91 22.43 4.55
CA VAL A 275 -1.53 21.49 3.60
C VAL A 275 -2.82 22.08 3.04
N GLU A 276 -3.60 22.76 3.89
CA GLU A 276 -4.83 23.46 3.52
C GLU A 276 -4.56 24.58 2.50
N GLN A 277 -3.45 25.32 2.64
CA GLN A 277 -3.06 26.35 1.69
C GLN A 277 -2.70 25.74 0.33
N SER A 278 -1.90 24.67 0.31
CA SER A 278 -1.58 23.93 -0.92
C SER A 278 -2.84 23.36 -1.57
N PHE A 279 -3.73 22.75 -0.78
CA PHE A 279 -4.97 22.18 -1.26
C PHE A 279 -5.89 23.25 -1.87
N HIS A 280 -6.01 24.41 -1.22
CA HIS A 280 -6.81 25.51 -1.75
C HIS A 280 -6.26 26.03 -3.08
N LYS A 281 -4.93 26.16 -3.23
CA LYS A 281 -4.30 26.54 -4.50
C LYS A 281 -4.62 25.55 -5.62
N TRP A 282 -4.44 24.25 -5.34
CA TRP A 282 -4.81 23.18 -6.28
C TRP A 282 -6.28 23.25 -6.67
N GLN A 283 -7.17 23.46 -5.70
CA GLN A 283 -8.60 23.56 -5.93
C GLN A 283 -8.94 24.75 -6.83
N GLN A 284 -8.34 25.92 -6.63
CA GLN A 284 -8.52 27.10 -7.50
C GLN A 284 -7.99 26.85 -8.91
N ALA A 285 -6.81 26.25 -9.04
CA ALA A 285 -6.25 25.89 -10.35
C ALA A 285 -7.15 24.91 -11.10
N THR A 286 -7.67 23.90 -10.39
CA THR A 286 -8.58 22.89 -10.93
C THR A 286 -9.90 23.52 -11.38
N ILE A 287 -10.52 24.36 -10.55
CA ILE A 287 -11.77 25.07 -10.91
C ILE A 287 -11.54 25.97 -12.12
N THR A 288 -10.45 26.73 -12.15
CA THR A 288 -10.13 27.63 -13.27
C THR A 288 -9.97 26.87 -14.58
N ALA A 289 -9.37 25.68 -14.55
CA ALA A 289 -9.20 24.84 -15.73
C ALA A 289 -10.52 24.30 -16.30
N ARG A 290 -11.59 24.19 -15.49
CA ARG A 290 -12.93 23.74 -15.96
C ARG A 290 -13.67 24.77 -16.79
N PHE A 291 -13.36 26.05 -16.59
CA PHE A 291 -14.05 27.17 -17.24
C PHE A 291 -13.24 27.76 -18.41
N ARG A 292 -12.20 27.06 -18.87
CA ARG A 292 -11.42 27.37 -20.07
C ARG A 292 -11.67 26.30 -21.12
#